data_AF-A0A921NLF1-F1
#
_entry.id   AF-A0A921NLF1-F1
#
_cell.length_a   1.000
_cell.length_b   1.000
_cell.length_c   1.000
_cell.angle_alpha   90.00
_cell.angle_beta   90.00
_cell.angle_gamma   90.00
#
_symmetry.space_group_name_H-M   'P 1'
#
loop_
_entity.id
_entity.type
_entity.pdbx_description
1 polymer ?
#
loop_
_entity_poly.entity_id
_entity_poly.type
_entity_poly.pdbx_seq_one_letter_code
_entity_poly.pdbx_strand_id
1 'polypeptide(L)' 'TAFCRWASEQGAAVAMDGLGMLVEQAAEAFLLWRGVRPDSAPVLAELRRQLA' A
#
# COMPACT_ATOMS: atom_id res chain seq x y z
N THR A 1 -0.19 11.20 -4.25
CA THR A 1 -1.46 11.97 -4.32
C THR A 1 -1.20 13.46 -4.16
N ALA A 2 -2.22 14.33 -4.29
CA ALA A 2 -2.06 15.78 -4.06
C ALA A 2 -1.50 16.09 -2.65
N PHE A 3 -1.98 15.36 -1.64
CA PHE A 3 -1.46 15.47 -0.27
C PHE A 3 0.01 15.01 -0.14
N CYS A 4 0.38 13.86 -0.74
CA CYS A 4 1.77 13.42 -0.71
C CYS A 4 2.72 14.42 -1.38
N ARG A 5 2.30 15.03 -2.51
CA ARG A 5 3.09 16.07 -3.18
C ARG A 5 3.28 17.29 -2.29
N TRP A 6 2.18 17.80 -1.73
CA TRP A 6 2.23 18.91 -0.78
C TRP A 6 3.17 18.60 0.40
N ALA A 7 3.10 17.40 0.98
CA ALA A 7 3.96 16.99 2.09
C ALA A 7 5.45 16.99 1.69
N SER A 8 5.79 16.45 0.51
CA SER A 8 7.15 16.51 -0.04
C SER A 8 7.61 17.95 -0.26
N GLU A 9 6.76 18.83 -0.78
CA GLU A 9 7.05 20.25 -0.98
C GLU A 9 7.28 21.00 0.34
N GLN A 10 6.63 20.58 1.43
CA GLN A 10 6.86 21.12 2.77
C GLN A 10 8.09 20.52 3.48
N GLY A 11 8.87 19.67 2.80
CA GLY A 11 10.10 19.10 3.35
C GLY A 11 9.89 17.85 4.20
N ALA A 12 8.76 17.15 4.05
CA ALA A 12 8.62 15.82 4.67
C ALA A 12 9.69 14.87 4.11
N ALA A 13 10.44 14.22 5.01
CA ALA A 13 11.49 13.28 4.63
C ALA A 13 10.96 12.09 3.81
N VAL A 14 9.71 11.68 4.08
CA VAL A 14 9.03 10.59 3.39
C VAL A 14 7.54 10.94 3.26
N ALA A 15 6.97 10.72 2.08
CA ALA A 15 5.53 10.78 1.83
C ALA A 15 5.08 9.48 1.16
N MET A 16 4.21 8.72 1.83
CA MET A 16 3.65 7.47 1.33
C MET A 16 2.15 7.63 1.06
N ASP A 17 1.66 6.96 0.02
CA ASP A 17 0.22 6.84 -0.22
C ASP A 17 -0.39 5.65 0.54
N GLY A 18 -1.69 5.42 0.32
CA GLY A 18 -2.44 4.37 1.00
C GLY A 18 -2.31 2.96 0.41
N LEU A 19 -1.50 2.74 -0.64
CA LEU A 19 -1.53 1.46 -1.36
C LEU A 19 -1.04 0.30 -0.51
N GLY A 20 -0.02 0.51 0.32
CA GLY A 20 0.45 -0.50 1.28
C GLY A 20 -0.65 -0.88 2.27
N MET A 21 -1.34 0.11 2.84
CA MET A 21 -2.46 -0.12 3.75
C MET A 21 -3.57 -0.92 3.07
N LEU A 22 -3.92 -0.60 1.82
CA LEU A 22 -4.93 -1.32 1.04
C LEU A 22 -4.57 -2.81 0.87
N VAL A 23 -3.32 -3.14 0.61
CA VAL A 23 -2.92 -4.54 0.42
C VAL A 23 -2.86 -5.28 1.76
N GLU A 24 -2.28 -4.67 2.79
CA GLU A 24 -2.13 -5.33 4.09
C GLU A 24 -3.47 -5.59 4.79
N GLN A 25 -4.43 -4.65 4.73
CA GLN A 25 -5.77 -4.91 5.27
C GLN A 25 -6.49 -6.05 4.53
N ALA A 26 -6.27 -6.18 3.22
CA ALA A 26 -6.82 -7.28 2.45
C ALA A 26 -6.15 -8.61 2.81
N ALA A 27 -4.84 -8.60 3.07
CA ALA A 27 -4.10 -9.76 3.57
C ALA A 27 -4.58 -10.21 4.95
N GLU A 28 -4.89 -9.27 5.87
CA GLU A 28 -5.50 -9.58 7.17
C GLU A 28 -6.90 -10.19 7.03
N ALA A 29 -7.76 -9.62 6.18
CA ALA A 29 -9.07 -10.20 5.89
C ALA A 29 -8.96 -11.60 5.26
N PHE A 30 -7.99 -11.79 4.36
CA PHE A 30 -7.71 -13.09 3.76
C PHE A 30 -7.26 -14.11 4.81
N LEU A 31 -6.39 -13.73 5.74
CA LEU A 31 -5.99 -14.57 6.86
C LEU A 31 -7.19 -14.96 7.72
N LEU A 32 -8.08 -14.02 8.06
CA LEU A 32 -9.28 -14.29 8.84
C LEU A 32 -10.19 -15.34 8.18
N TRP A 33 -10.40 -15.23 6.86
CA TRP A 33 -11.32 -16.11 6.14
C TRP A 33 -10.71 -17.43 5.67
N ARG A 34 -9.40 -17.44 5.40
CA ARG A 34 -8.72 -18.58 4.75
C ARG A 34 -7.71 -19.28 5.65
N GLY A 35 -7.40 -18.72 6.81
CA GLY A 35 -6.45 -19.28 7.77
C GLY A 35 -4.99 -19.25 7.29
N VAL A 36 -4.69 -18.56 6.19
CA VAL A 36 -3.35 -18.46 5.60
C VAL A 36 -3.01 -16.99 5.42
N ARG A 37 -1.84 -16.56 5.91
CA ARG A 37 -1.32 -15.21 5.66
C ARG A 37 -0.67 -15.20 4.27
N PRO A 38 -1.21 -14.44 3.30
CA PRO A 38 -0.64 -14.39 1.97
C PRO A 38 0.63 -13.51 1.96
N ASP A 39 1.52 -13.75 1.00
CA ASP A 39 2.58 -12.80 0.68
C ASP A 39 2.00 -11.61 -0.10
N SER A 40 2.01 -10.43 0.53
CA SER A 40 1.46 -9.19 0.00
C SER A 40 2.43 -8.43 -0.91
N ALA A 41 3.74 -8.71 -0.83
CA ALA A 41 4.77 -7.99 -1.58
C ALA A 41 4.57 -8.05 -3.11
N PRO A 42 4.32 -9.22 -3.75
CA PRO A 42 4.10 -9.28 -5.20
C PRO A 42 2.81 -8.56 -5.62
N VAL A 43 1.76 -8.58 -4.79
CA VAL A 43 0.50 -7.89 -5.06
C VAL A 43 0.70 -6.38 -5.03
N LEU A 44 1.39 -5.87 -4.01
CA LEU A 44 1.71 -4.45 -3.90
C LEU A 44 2.58 -3.97 -5.07
N ALA A 45 3.56 -4.77 -5.48
CA ALA A 45 4.43 -4.46 -6.63
C ALA A 45 3.62 -4.35 -7.93
N GLU A 46 2.71 -5.30 -8.18
CA GLU A 46 1.87 -5.30 -9.37
C GLU A 46 0.87 -4.13 -9.38
N LEU A 47 0.24 -3.81 -8.24
CA LEU A 47 -0.65 -2.65 -8.14
C LEU A 47 0.10 -1.33 -8.38
N ARG A 48 1.34 -1.20 -7.88
CA ARG A 48 2.19 -0.05 -8.19
C ARG A 48 2.49 0.06 -9.68
N ARG A 49 2.71 -1.06 -10.37
CA ARG A 49 2.95 -1.10 -11.82
C ARG A 49 1.74 -0.65 -12.63
N GLN A 50 0.52 -0.97 -12.18
CA GLN A 50 -0.72 -0.61 -12.87
C GLN A 50 -1.16 0.85 -12.65
N LEU A 51 -0.78 1.44 -11.51
CA LEU A 51 -1.16 2.80 -11.11
C LEU A 51 -0.06 3.85 -11.32
N ALA A 52 1.11 3.43 -11.81
CA ALA A 52 2.19 4.30 -12.25
C ALA A 52 1.83 5.01 -13.56
#